data_AF-A0A354GQU5-F1
#
_entry.id   AF-A0A354GQU5-F1
#
_cell.length_a   1.000
_cell.length_b   1.000
_cell.length_c   1.000
_cell.angle_alpha   90.00
_cell.angle_beta   90.00
_cell.angle_gamma   90.00
#
_symmetry.space_group_name_H-M   'P 1'
#
loop_
_entity.id
_entity.type
_entity.pdbx_description
1 polymer ?
#
loop_
_entity_poly.entity_id
_entity_poly.type
_entity_poly.pdbx_seq_one_letter_code
_entity_poly.pdbx_strand_id
1 'polypeptide(L)'
;MNQTQWKYLEAHPGSSYKQLFLKGTRLRAEIIAGEMEDGEPDNPVTPEEIAAYRDLPIEAVREAIAYCESDPPEIEEDHRRDREHMQELGVIDAEGNYLRGTLPYPYPERPSEK
;
A
#
# COMPACT_ATOMS: atom_id res chain seq x y z
N MET A 1 15.41 -2.32 -19.40
CA MET A 1 14.17 -2.06 -18.64
C MET A 1 13.53 -3.40 -18.37
N ASN A 2 14.00 -4.10 -17.33
CA ASN A 2 13.43 -5.39 -16.97
C ASN A 2 12.11 -5.11 -16.26
N GLN A 3 11.02 -5.04 -17.02
CA GLN A 3 9.69 -5.16 -16.45
C GLN A 3 9.62 -6.56 -15.86
N THR A 4 9.83 -6.68 -14.56
CA THR A 4 9.52 -7.90 -13.81
C THR A 4 8.07 -8.22 -14.15
N GLN A 5 7.86 -9.27 -14.93
CA GLN A 5 6.55 -9.60 -15.48
C GLN A 5 5.73 -10.25 -14.37
N TRP A 6 5.19 -9.41 -13.50
CA TRP A 6 4.30 -9.84 -12.42
C TRP A 6 3.00 -10.36 -13.02
N LYS A 7 2.62 -11.58 -12.66
CA LYS A 7 1.46 -12.28 -13.23
C LYS A 7 0.15 -11.74 -12.66
N TYR A 8 0.16 -11.36 -11.39
CA TYR A 8 -0.96 -10.91 -10.59
C TYR A 8 -0.86 -9.45 -10.15
N LEU A 9 0.23 -8.75 -10.46
CA LEU A 9 0.36 -7.31 -10.24
C LEU A 9 0.20 -6.51 -11.55
N GLU A 10 -0.50 -5.38 -11.50
CA GLU A 10 -0.64 -4.42 -12.60
C GLU A 10 -0.63 -2.97 -12.10
N ALA A 11 -0.22 -2.04 -12.96
CA ALA A 11 -0.39 -0.62 -12.68
C ALA A 11 -1.86 -0.24 -12.88
N HIS A 12 -2.44 0.48 -11.91
CA HIS A 12 -3.85 0.88 -11.98
C HIS A 12 -3.97 2.32 -12.53
N PRO A 13 -4.41 2.52 -13.79
CA PRO A 13 -4.38 3.84 -14.44
C PRO A 13 -5.32 4.87 -13.81
N GLY A 14 -6.32 4.42 -13.04
CA GLY A 14 -7.22 5.30 -12.27
C GLY A 14 -6.70 5.65 -10.87
N SER A 15 -5.44 5.32 -10.55
CA SER A 15 -4.82 5.60 -9.26
C SER A 15 -3.66 6.56 -9.45
N SER A 16 -3.55 7.58 -8.60
CA SER A 16 -2.38 8.48 -8.58
C SER A 16 -1.10 7.79 -8.09
N TYR A 17 -1.24 6.57 -7.58
CA TYR A 17 -0.19 5.77 -6.98
C TYR A 17 0.68 5.12 -8.07
N LYS A 18 2.01 5.14 -7.87
CA LYS A 18 2.98 4.53 -8.81
C LYS A 18 3.19 3.05 -8.56
N GLN A 19 2.95 2.60 -7.34
CA GLN A 19 3.07 1.20 -6.96
C GLN A 19 2.06 0.29 -7.68
N LEU A 20 2.40 -1.00 -7.78
CA LEU A 20 1.56 -2.00 -8.43
C LEU A 20 0.40 -2.47 -7.54
N PHE A 21 -0.70 -2.81 -8.18
CA PHE A 21 -1.94 -3.28 -7.59
C PHE A 21 -2.18 -4.73 -7.96
N LEU A 22 -2.87 -5.49 -7.11
CA LEU A 22 -3.32 -6.82 -7.48
C LEU A 22 -4.39 -6.73 -8.58
N LYS A 23 -4.21 -7.49 -9.67
CA LYS A 23 -5.11 -7.53 -10.83
C LYS A 23 -6.54 -7.82 -10.41
N GLY A 24 -7.49 -7.08 -10.97
CA GLY A 24 -8.91 -7.21 -10.64
C GLY A 24 -9.28 -6.65 -9.26
N THR A 25 -8.35 -6.02 -8.55
CA THR A 25 -8.62 -5.38 -7.27
C THR A 25 -8.10 -3.93 -7.24
N ARG A 26 -8.46 -3.21 -6.18
CA ARG A 26 -7.91 -1.89 -5.86
C ARG A 26 -6.93 -1.97 -4.68
N LEU A 27 -6.42 -3.17 -4.39
CA LEU A 27 -5.48 -3.44 -3.31
C LEU A 27 -4.05 -3.28 -3.83
N ARG A 28 -3.29 -2.47 -3.11
CA ARG A 28 -1.87 -2.23 -3.37
C ARG A 28 -1.04 -3.39 -2.82
N ALA A 29 0.06 -3.73 -3.48
CA ALA A 29 0.94 -4.79 -3.03
C ALA A 29 1.51 -4.53 -1.63
N GLU A 30 1.83 -3.27 -1.32
CA GLU A 30 2.28 -2.83 0.00
C GLU A 30 1.26 -3.09 1.11
N ILE A 31 -0.04 -2.89 0.85
CA ILE A 31 -1.07 -3.15 1.87
C ILE A 31 -1.03 -4.62 2.29
N ILE A 32 -0.85 -5.53 1.33
CA ILE A 32 -0.74 -6.97 1.59
C ILE A 32 0.52 -7.29 2.41
N ALA A 33 1.65 -6.68 2.08
CA ALA A 33 2.89 -6.84 2.83
C ALA A 33 2.77 -6.27 4.26
N GLY A 34 2.14 -5.11 4.40
CA GLY A 34 1.86 -4.46 5.66
C GLY A 34 0.92 -5.26 6.57
N GLU A 35 -0.09 -5.96 6.02
CA GLU A 35 -0.94 -6.85 6.84
C GLU A 35 -0.18 -8.05 7.43
N MET A 36 0.92 -8.50 6.80
CA MET A 36 1.81 -9.49 7.43
C MET A 36 2.66 -8.86 8.54
N GLU A 37 3.18 -7.65 8.33
CA GLU A 37 4.05 -6.96 9.29
C GLU A 37 3.28 -6.44 10.52
N ASP A 38 2.03 -6.00 10.34
CA ASP A 38 1.12 -5.56 11.40
C ASP A 38 0.60 -6.74 12.25
N GLY A 39 0.81 -7.97 11.78
CA GLY A 39 0.48 -9.18 12.52
C GLY A 39 1.16 -9.21 13.90
N GLU A 40 0.44 -9.74 14.90
CA GLU A 40 0.99 -9.86 16.25
C GLU A 40 2.27 -10.71 16.22
N PRO A 41 3.33 -10.35 16.97
CA PRO A 41 4.58 -11.11 16.96
C PRO A 41 4.43 -12.56 17.45
N ASP A 42 3.39 -12.83 18.26
CA ASP A 42 3.03 -14.18 18.74
C ASP A 42 2.15 -14.94 17.74
N ASN A 43 1.45 -14.22 16.85
CA ASN A 43 0.55 -14.79 15.83
C ASN A 43 0.77 -14.11 14.48
N PRO A 44 1.88 -14.45 13.77
CA PRO A 44 2.21 -13.82 12.50
C PRO A 44 1.12 -14.13 11.47
N VAL A 45 0.61 -13.10 10.82
CA VAL A 45 -0.37 -13.26 9.75
C VAL A 45 0.33 -13.92 8.57
N THR A 46 -0.20 -15.06 8.14
CA THR A 46 0.39 -15.82 7.01
C THR A 46 -0.22 -15.37 5.68
N PRO A 47 0.50 -15.51 4.56
CA PRO A 47 -0.05 -15.22 3.24
C PRO A 47 -1.27 -16.08 2.88
N GLU A 48 -1.41 -17.26 3.50
CA GLU A 48 -2.57 -18.13 3.36
C GLU A 48 -3.82 -17.52 4.01
N GLU A 49 -3.67 -16.96 5.21
CA GLU A 49 -4.76 -16.29 5.93
C GLU A 49 -5.21 -15.04 5.18
N ILE A 50 -4.28 -14.23 4.67
CA ILE A 50 -4.61 -13.04 3.88
C ILE A 50 -5.33 -13.43 2.59
N ALA A 51 -4.85 -14.47 1.91
CA ALA A 51 -5.48 -15.00 0.70
C ALA A 51 -6.93 -15.44 0.97
N ALA A 52 -7.15 -16.18 2.07
CA ALA A 52 -8.49 -16.62 2.46
C ALA A 52 -9.39 -15.46 2.88
N TYR A 53 -8.86 -14.49 3.65
CA TYR A 53 -9.62 -13.35 4.14
C TYR A 53 -10.04 -12.39 3.02
N ARG A 54 -9.14 -12.14 2.07
CA ARG A 54 -9.35 -11.22 0.95
C ARG A 54 -10.00 -11.88 -0.28
N ASP A 55 -10.24 -13.20 -0.23
CA ASP A 55 -10.70 -14.02 -1.37
C ASP A 55 -9.75 -13.88 -2.59
N LEU A 56 -8.44 -13.95 -2.33
CA LEU A 56 -7.39 -13.79 -3.34
C LEU A 56 -6.64 -15.10 -3.57
N PRO A 57 -6.10 -15.32 -4.78
CA PRO A 57 -5.19 -16.42 -5.00
C PRO A 57 -3.91 -16.21 -4.19
N ILE A 58 -3.49 -17.25 -3.46
CA ILE A 58 -2.26 -17.24 -2.65
C ILE A 58 -1.02 -16.85 -3.46
N GLU A 59 -0.96 -17.22 -4.75
CA GLU A 59 0.13 -16.80 -5.63
C GLU A 59 0.22 -15.28 -5.79
N ALA A 60 -0.93 -14.58 -5.82
CA ALA A 60 -0.94 -13.12 -5.92
C ALA A 60 -0.46 -12.46 -4.63
N VAL A 61 -0.82 -13.02 -3.47
CA VAL A 61 -0.33 -12.56 -2.17
C VAL A 61 1.18 -12.72 -2.07
N ARG A 62 1.70 -13.89 -2.44
CA ARG A 62 3.16 -14.14 -2.46
C ARG A 62 3.89 -13.23 -3.44
N GLU A 63 3.31 -12.98 -4.61
CA GLU A 63 3.90 -12.08 -5.61
C GLU A 63 3.92 -10.62 -5.12
N ALA A 64 2.86 -10.17 -4.44
CA ALA A 64 2.81 -8.85 -3.81
C ALA A 64 3.90 -8.67 -2.74
N ILE A 65 4.11 -9.70 -1.91
CA ILE A 65 5.16 -9.72 -0.89
C ILE A 65 6.54 -9.64 -1.57
N ALA A 66 6.80 -10.49 -2.57
CA ALA A 66 8.06 -10.50 -3.29
C ALA A 66 8.35 -9.17 -4.03
N TYR A 67 7.30 -8.50 -4.53
CA TYR A 67 7.42 -7.17 -5.10
C TYR A 67 7.82 -6.15 -4.03
N CYS A 68 7.20 -6.17 -2.85
CA CYS A 68 7.55 -5.29 -1.74
C CYS A 68 8.98 -5.56 -1.22
N GLU A 69 9.37 -6.84 -1.09
CA GLU A 69 10.73 -7.24 -0.69
C GLU A 69 11.81 -6.81 -1.70
N SER A 70 11.42 -6.56 -2.95
CA SER A 70 12.34 -6.04 -3.98
C SER A 70 12.62 -4.54 -3.82
N ASP A 71 11.99 -3.88 -2.85
CA ASP A 71 12.10 -2.45 -2.53
C ASP A 71 12.06 -1.54 -3.77
N PRO A 72 10.97 -1.60 -4.56
CA PRO A 72 10.85 -0.83 -5.78
C PRO A 72 10.78 0.66 -5.46
N PRO A 73 11.52 1.53 -6.18
CA PRO A 73 11.54 2.97 -5.92
C PRO A 73 10.18 3.66 -6.12
N GLU A 74 9.26 2.98 -6.81
CA GLU A 74 7.88 3.43 -7.00
C GLU A 74 7.08 3.43 -5.69
N ILE A 75 7.33 2.47 -4.79
CA ILE A 75 6.70 2.44 -3.45
C ILE A 75 7.25 3.59 -2.61
N GLU A 76 8.56 3.84 -2.64
CA GLU A 76 9.15 4.96 -1.87
C GLU A 76 8.61 6.32 -2.31
N GLU A 77 8.51 6.57 -3.62
CA GLU A 77 7.94 7.82 -4.14
C GLU A 77 6.49 8.04 -3.69
N ASP A 78 5.73 6.94 -3.65
CA ASP A 78 4.35 6.91 -3.25
C ASP A 78 4.18 7.19 -1.74
N HIS A 79 4.98 6.52 -0.90
CA HIS A 79 5.10 6.80 0.54
C HIS A 79 5.46 8.24 0.83
N ARG A 80 6.40 8.80 0.05
CA ARG A 80 6.80 10.20 0.20
C ARG A 80 5.62 11.12 -0.07
N ARG A 81 4.90 10.91 -1.19
CA ARG A 81 3.72 11.72 -1.52
C ARG A 81 2.62 11.60 -0.47
N ASP A 82 2.38 10.40 0.04
CA ASP A 82 1.37 10.16 1.07
C ASP A 82 1.76 10.87 2.38
N ARG A 83 3.03 10.79 2.79
CA ARG A 83 3.57 11.57 3.93
C ARG A 83 3.50 13.07 3.73
N GLU A 84 3.83 13.58 2.55
CA GLU A 84 3.71 15.01 2.23
C GLU A 84 2.24 15.45 2.36
N HIS A 85 1.32 14.67 1.80
CA HIS A 85 -0.11 14.94 1.90
C HIS A 85 -0.60 14.91 3.35
N MET A 86 -0.21 13.90 4.13
CA MET A 86 -0.59 13.80 5.55
C MET A 86 0.00 14.94 6.40
N GLN A 87 1.21 15.42 6.07
CA GLN A 87 1.81 16.60 6.70
C GLN A 87 1.05 17.89 6.34
N GLU A 88 0.70 18.06 5.06
CA GLU A 88 -0.12 19.20 4.61
C GLU A 88 -1.50 19.22 5.28
N LEU A 89 -2.10 18.04 5.49
CA LEU A 89 -3.36 17.89 6.21
C LEU A 89 -3.23 18.10 7.74
N GLY A 90 -2.00 18.24 8.26
CA GLY A 90 -1.74 18.41 9.69
C GLY A 90 -2.05 17.16 10.52
N VAL A 91 -2.02 15.98 9.88
CA VAL A 91 -2.30 14.67 10.50
C VAL A 91 -1.03 14.10 11.14
N ILE A 92 0.12 14.34 10.51
CA ILE A 92 1.43 13.93 11.01
C ILE A 92 2.37 15.14 11.07
N ASP A 93 3.32 15.13 12.00
CA ASP A 93 4.37 16.15 12.07
C ASP A 93 5.51 15.90 11.05
N ALA A 94 6.48 16.83 10.99
CA ALA A 94 7.62 16.76 10.07
C ALA A 94 8.56 15.56 10.32
N GLU A 95 8.47 14.94 11.49
CA GLU A 95 9.20 13.73 11.85
C GLU A 95 8.38 12.45 11.55
N GLY A 96 7.13 12.61 11.10
CA GLY A 96 6.24 11.51 10.74
C GLY A 96 5.41 10.96 11.91
N ASN A 97 5.43 11.59 13.08
CA ASN A 97 4.56 11.14 14.18
C ASN A 97 3.14 11.64 13.99
N TYR A 98 2.17 10.80 14.35
CA TYR A 98 0.76 11.15 14.31
C TYR A 98 0.42 12.24 15.34
N LEU A 99 -0.09 13.37 14.86
CA LEU A 99 -0.60 14.45 15.68
C LEU A 99 -1.97 14.05 16.24
N ARG A 100 -1.97 13.48 17.45
CA ARG A 100 -3.16 12.94 18.14
C ARG A 100 -4.26 14.01 18.25
N GLY A 101 -5.38 13.78 17.55
CA GLY A 101 -6.61 14.58 17.70
C GLY A 101 -7.02 15.46 16.51
N THR A 102 -6.25 15.49 15.42
CA THR A 102 -6.48 16.41 14.29
C THR A 102 -6.70 15.67 12.97
N LEU A 103 -7.47 14.57 12.94
CA LEU A 103 -8.08 14.15 11.69
C LEU A 103 -9.30 15.07 11.46
N PRO A 104 -9.26 16.08 10.58
CA PRO A 104 -10.48 16.78 10.22
C PRO A 104 -11.41 15.75 9.57
N TYR A 105 -12.50 15.42 10.26
CA TYR A 105 -13.59 14.68 9.63
C TYR A 105 -14.61 15.70 9.10
N PRO A 106 -15.06 15.57 7.84
CA PRO A 106 -14.68 14.55 6.88
C PRO A 106 -13.28 14.78 6.29
N TYR A 107 -12.59 13.67 5.97
CA TYR A 107 -11.32 13.68 5.26
C TYR A 107 -11.46 14.55 4.00
N PRO A 108 -10.64 15.60 3.81
CA PRO A 108 -10.78 16.46 2.64
C PRO A 108 -10.60 15.61 1.38
N GLU A 109 -11.52 15.78 0.43
CA GLU A 109 -11.44 15.10 -0.85
C GLU A 109 -10.12 15.47 -1.49
N ARG A 110 -9.25 14.47 -1.73
CA ARG A 110 -8.00 14.70 -2.45
C ARG A 110 -8.34 15.43 -3.75
N PRO A 111 -7.62 16.52 -4.10
CA PRO A 111 -7.87 17.20 -5.37
C PRO A 111 -7.77 16.14 -6.47
N SER A 112 -8.87 15.90 -7.15
CA SER A 112 -8.89 15.05 -8.34
C SER A 112 -7.94 15.71 -9.33
N GLU A 113 -6.73 15.16 -9.46
CA GLU A 113 -5.78 15.53 -10.52
C GLU A 113 -6.54 15.33 -11.85
N LYS A 114 -6.84 16.47 -12.50
CA LYS A 114 -7.47 16.57 -13.82
C LYS A 114 -6.42 16.48 -14.91
#